data_AF-A0A5N9CVW5-F1
#
_entry.id   AF-A0A5N9CVW5-F1
#
_cell.length_a   1.000
_cell.length_b   1.000
_cell.length_c   1.000
_cell.angle_alpha   90.00
_cell.angle_beta   90.00
_cell.angle_gamma   90.00
#
_symmetry.space_group_name_H-M   'P 1'
#
loop_
_entity.id
_entity.type
_entity.pdbx_description
1 polymer ?
#
loop_
_entity_poly.entity_id
_entity_poly.type
_entity_poly.pdbx_seq_one_letter_code
_entity_poly.pdbx_strand_id
1 'polypeptide(L)'
;MGRTVQLSLPLDSILAATPSCVSMGMVGIALNGVAVYNALDDAERDAAAHEVQDRCDGHPQGSGEYHYHGPGSCQSEVHRLVHTLTGYAMDGFGLFGLYGDQGQEITNAELDECHGHTHRIQWNGSEVETYHYHLTNAYPYTVSCLRGSEFIQSRPAGGGPPPPRR
;
A
#
# COMPACT_ATOMS: atom_id res chain seq x y z
N MET A 1 25.83 0.34 4.19
CA MET A 1 25.08 -0.61 5.04
C MET A 1 23.75 -0.86 4.35
N GLY A 2 23.41 -2.11 4.07
CA GLY A 2 22.06 -2.46 3.57
C GLY A 2 21.13 -2.74 4.76
N ARG A 3 19.85 -2.37 4.63
CA ARG A 3 18.79 -2.79 5.55
C ARG A 3 18.03 -3.95 4.89
N THR A 4 17.86 -5.05 5.61
CA THR A 4 17.06 -6.17 5.13
C THR A 4 15.61 -5.95 5.56
N VAL A 5 14.69 -6.01 4.60
CA VAL A 5 13.24 -6.02 4.86
C VAL A 5 12.73 -7.40 4.46
N GLN A 6 12.00 -8.06 5.36
CA GLN A 6 11.36 -9.34 5.09
C GLN A 6 9.84 -9.15 5.24
N LEU A 7 9.12 -9.32 4.14
CA LEU A 7 7.67 -9.24 4.09
C LEU A 7 7.09 -10.60 3.73
N SER A 8 5.90 -10.89 4.22
CA SER A 8 5.13 -12.09 3.85
C SER A 8 3.72 -11.64 3.56
N LEU A 9 3.31 -11.79 2.31
CA LEU A 9 1.98 -11.42 1.82
C LEU A 9 1.24 -12.67 1.37
N PRO A 10 -0.09 -12.74 1.55
CA PRO A 10 -0.90 -13.79 0.95
C PRO A 10 -0.70 -13.81 -0.57
N LEU A 11 -0.51 -15.01 -1.14
CA LEU A 11 -0.48 -15.17 -2.60
C LEU A 11 -1.89 -15.03 -3.19
N ASP A 12 -2.86 -15.64 -2.52
CA ASP A 12 -4.27 -15.64 -2.88
C ASP A 12 -5.05 -14.82 -1.83
N SER A 13 -5.12 -13.50 -2.03
CA SER A 13 -5.86 -12.61 -1.13
C SER A 13 -7.37 -12.86 -1.21
N ILE A 14 -7.99 -13.06 -0.06
CA ILE A 14 -9.43 -13.29 0.08
C ILE A 14 -10.08 -12.02 0.62
N LEU A 15 -11.13 -11.56 -0.05
CA LEU A 15 -11.87 -10.37 0.39
C LEU A 15 -12.56 -10.64 1.73
N ALA A 16 -12.23 -9.85 2.74
CA ALA A 16 -12.85 -9.85 4.05
C ALA A 16 -14.26 -9.26 3.99
N ALA A 17 -15.12 -9.74 4.90
CA ALA A 17 -16.49 -9.23 5.04
C ALA A 17 -16.55 -7.77 5.52
N THR A 18 -15.53 -7.33 6.26
CA THR A 18 -15.41 -5.97 6.80
C THR A 18 -13.99 -5.45 6.64
N PRO A 19 -13.80 -4.14 6.38
CA PRO A 19 -12.49 -3.50 6.42
C PRO A 19 -11.77 -3.67 7.76
N SER A 20 -10.45 -3.61 7.73
CA SER A 20 -9.58 -3.51 8.89
C SER A 20 -8.68 -2.27 8.79
N CYS A 21 -8.29 -1.70 9.93
CA CYS A 21 -7.46 -0.50 9.94
C CYS A 21 -6.05 -0.80 9.41
N VAL A 22 -5.49 0.14 8.66
CA VAL A 22 -4.04 0.19 8.45
C VAL A 22 -3.35 0.62 9.74
N SER A 23 -2.12 0.15 9.96
CA SER A 23 -1.25 0.65 11.01
C SER A 23 -0.53 1.92 10.55
N MET A 24 0.06 2.68 11.48
CA MET A 24 1.08 3.68 11.12
C MET A 24 2.30 3.00 10.49
N GLY A 25 3.01 3.72 9.62
CA GLY A 25 4.15 3.20 8.86
C GLY A 25 3.73 2.48 7.58
N MET A 26 4.40 1.38 7.26
CA MET A 26 4.23 0.65 5.99
C MET A 26 2.82 0.03 5.86
N VAL A 27 2.10 0.42 4.81
CA VAL A 27 0.78 -0.12 4.43
C VAL A 27 0.83 -0.89 3.10
N GLY A 28 1.95 -0.81 2.39
CA GLY A 28 2.23 -1.61 1.21
C GLY A 28 3.70 -1.55 0.79
N ILE A 29 4.01 -2.21 -0.32
CA ILE A 29 5.34 -2.27 -0.91
C ILE A 29 5.21 -2.06 -2.42
N ALA A 30 5.95 -1.08 -2.96
CA ALA A 30 6.02 -0.85 -4.41
C ALA A 30 6.89 -1.93 -5.08
N LEU A 31 6.68 -2.18 -6.38
CA LEU A 31 7.44 -3.17 -7.15
C LEU A 31 8.94 -2.87 -7.24
N ASN A 32 9.34 -1.62 -7.02
CA ASN A 32 10.76 -1.23 -6.93
C ASN A 32 11.37 -1.45 -5.52
N GLY A 33 10.60 -2.02 -4.59
CA GLY A 33 11.04 -2.36 -3.23
C GLY A 33 10.95 -1.21 -2.21
N VAL A 34 10.43 -0.04 -2.59
CA VAL A 34 10.22 1.08 -1.66
C VAL A 34 8.91 0.89 -0.91
N ALA A 35 8.93 1.13 0.40
CA ALA A 35 7.75 1.05 1.25
C ALA A 35 6.71 2.10 0.84
N VAL A 36 5.44 1.71 0.85
CA VAL A 36 4.31 2.64 0.76
C VAL A 36 3.81 2.84 2.18
N TYR A 37 3.85 4.07 2.67
CA TYR A 37 3.47 4.39 4.03
C TYR A 37 2.03 4.92 4.11
N ASN A 38 1.49 4.86 5.32
CA ASN A 38 0.22 5.44 5.69
C ASN A 38 0.13 6.90 5.20
N ALA A 39 -1.05 7.31 4.76
CA ALA A 39 -1.33 8.68 4.35
C ALA A 39 -1.19 9.69 5.50
N LEU A 40 -1.22 9.21 6.74
CA LEU A 40 -1.05 10.00 7.95
C LEU A 40 0.40 10.03 8.43
N ASP A 41 0.82 11.19 8.94
CA ASP A 41 2.05 11.37 9.71
C ASP A 41 1.87 11.00 11.19
N ASP A 42 2.95 11.02 11.96
CA ASP A 42 2.93 10.72 13.41
C ASP A 42 2.05 11.68 14.24
N ALA A 43 1.61 12.81 13.67
CA ALA A 43 0.69 13.76 14.27
C ALA A 43 -0.75 13.63 13.71
N GLU A 44 -1.04 12.55 12.99
CA GLU A 44 -2.34 12.24 12.39
C GLU A 44 -2.82 13.27 11.35
N ARG A 45 -1.87 13.86 10.59
CA ARG A 45 -2.13 14.80 9.50
C ARG A 45 -1.78 14.17 8.16
N ASP A 46 -2.27 14.75 7.06
CA ASP A 46 -1.84 14.36 5.70
C ASP A 46 -0.31 14.49 5.58
N ALA A 47 0.39 13.35 5.53
CA ALA A 47 1.84 13.27 5.49
C ALA A 47 2.42 13.85 4.20
N ALA A 48 1.77 13.61 3.05
CA ALA A 48 2.23 14.16 1.78
C ALA A 48 2.19 15.70 1.79
N ALA A 49 1.23 16.29 2.52
CA ALA A 49 1.10 17.75 2.66
C ALA A 49 1.94 18.37 3.79
N HIS A 50 2.25 17.62 4.86
CA HIS A 50 2.87 18.16 6.08
C HIS A 50 4.31 17.75 6.32
N GLU A 51 4.82 16.76 5.58
CA GLU A 51 6.21 16.33 5.63
C GLU A 51 6.99 16.83 4.42
N VAL A 52 8.32 16.86 4.54
CA VAL A 52 9.18 17.27 3.44
C VAL A 52 9.40 16.08 2.51
N GLN A 53 8.69 16.09 1.39
CA GLN A 53 8.82 15.09 0.33
C GLN A 53 9.92 15.48 -0.68
N ASP A 54 10.53 14.49 -1.32
CA ASP A 54 11.32 14.70 -2.54
C ASP A 54 10.45 14.56 -3.80
N ARG A 55 11.07 14.65 -4.99
CA ARG A 55 10.37 14.56 -6.29
C ARG A 55 9.66 13.23 -6.56
N CYS A 56 9.94 12.20 -5.76
CA CYS A 56 9.33 10.89 -5.87
C CYS A 56 8.08 10.76 -4.99
N ASP A 57 7.62 11.85 -4.35
CA ASP A 57 6.56 11.85 -3.32
C ASP A 57 6.87 10.90 -2.17
N GLY A 58 8.15 10.92 -1.77
CA GLY A 58 8.68 10.12 -0.67
C GLY A 58 9.83 10.80 0.07
N HIS A 59 10.21 10.22 1.20
CA HIS A 59 11.30 10.70 2.05
C HIS A 59 11.79 9.61 3.01
N PRO A 60 13.00 9.75 3.60
CA PRO A 60 13.46 8.84 4.66
C PRO A 60 12.94 9.26 6.04
N GLN A 61 12.49 8.30 6.86
CA GLN A 61 12.26 8.57 8.29
C GLN A 61 13.56 8.52 9.11
N GLY A 62 13.48 8.81 10.41
CA GLY A 62 14.65 8.96 11.29
C GLY A 62 15.59 7.75 11.39
N SER A 63 15.09 6.53 11.18
CA SER A 63 15.91 5.30 11.08
C SER A 63 16.35 4.94 9.64
N GLY A 64 16.19 5.87 8.69
CA GLY A 64 16.76 5.83 7.35
C GLY A 64 15.99 5.00 6.31
N GLU A 65 14.80 4.50 6.63
CA GLU A 65 13.95 3.83 5.64
C GLU A 65 13.24 4.86 4.76
N TYR A 66 13.53 4.82 3.47
CA TYR A 66 12.87 5.62 2.47
C TYR A 66 11.51 5.03 2.09
N HIS A 67 10.49 5.86 2.00
CA HIS A 67 9.11 5.45 1.74
C HIS A 67 8.34 6.50 0.95
N TYR A 68 7.28 6.07 0.26
CA TYR A 68 6.35 6.94 -0.46
C TYR A 68 5.11 7.24 0.39
N HIS A 69 4.59 8.46 0.26
CA HIS A 69 3.23 8.81 0.70
C HIS A 69 2.27 9.01 -0.49
N GLY A 70 2.76 9.01 -1.72
CA GLY A 70 1.93 9.22 -2.91
C GLY A 70 2.59 8.80 -4.22
N PRO A 71 1.92 9.06 -5.36
CA PRO A 71 2.29 8.59 -6.70
C PRO A 71 3.33 9.48 -7.41
N GLY A 72 4.56 9.57 -6.91
CA GLY A 72 5.57 10.47 -7.48
C GLY A 72 6.35 9.94 -8.69
N SER A 73 7.23 10.80 -9.21
CA SER A 73 7.90 10.60 -10.52
C SER A 73 8.84 9.40 -10.62
N CYS A 74 9.23 8.83 -9.49
CA CYS A 74 10.17 7.69 -9.43
C CYS A 74 9.44 6.33 -9.50
N GLN A 75 8.12 6.35 -9.65
CA GLN A 75 7.28 5.16 -9.78
C GLN A 75 6.71 5.11 -11.20
N SER A 76 7.54 4.80 -12.21
CA SER A 76 7.14 4.88 -13.63
C SER A 76 5.88 4.10 -13.98
N GLU A 77 5.66 2.95 -13.32
CA GLU A 77 4.49 2.10 -13.51
C GLU A 77 3.18 2.81 -13.11
N VAL A 78 3.23 3.72 -12.14
CA VAL A 78 2.07 4.43 -11.59
C VAL A 78 1.46 5.39 -12.61
N HIS A 79 2.30 5.94 -13.50
CA HIS A 79 1.95 6.98 -14.45
C HIS A 79 1.61 6.44 -15.84
N ARG A 80 1.59 5.11 -16.02
CA ARG A 80 1.17 4.51 -17.29
C ARG A 80 -0.32 4.71 -17.49
N LEU A 81 -0.73 5.18 -18.67
CA LEU A 81 -2.14 5.42 -19.06
C LEU A 81 -2.90 4.11 -19.34
N VAL A 82 -2.67 3.08 -18.54
CA VAL A 82 -3.30 1.76 -18.58
C VAL A 82 -3.30 1.17 -17.18
N HIS A 83 -4.24 0.27 -16.89
CA HIS A 83 -4.31 -0.46 -15.63
C HIS A 83 -3.01 -1.23 -15.38
N THR A 84 -2.19 -0.74 -14.45
CA THR A 84 -0.82 -1.23 -14.22
C THR A 84 -0.62 -1.54 -12.75
N LEU A 85 -0.14 -2.75 -12.45
CA LEU A 85 0.29 -3.13 -11.10
C LEU A 85 1.56 -2.37 -10.72
N THR A 86 1.55 -1.73 -9.56
CA THR A 86 2.64 -0.87 -9.07
C THR A 86 3.20 -1.32 -7.73
N GLY A 87 2.46 -2.17 -7.01
CA GLY A 87 2.87 -2.75 -5.75
C GLY A 87 1.83 -3.70 -5.17
N TYR A 88 1.97 -3.98 -3.88
CA TYR A 88 1.01 -4.77 -3.12
C TYR A 88 0.74 -4.09 -1.78
N ALA A 89 -0.52 -4.10 -1.35
CA ALA A 89 -0.88 -3.75 0.01
C ALA A 89 -0.47 -4.86 0.98
N MET A 90 -0.42 -4.54 2.28
CA MET A 90 0.02 -5.49 3.32
C MET A 90 -0.92 -6.70 3.51
N ASP A 91 -2.11 -6.68 2.93
CA ASP A 91 -3.06 -7.81 2.90
C ASP A 91 -2.95 -8.66 1.61
N GLY A 92 -1.97 -8.36 0.76
CA GLY A 92 -1.63 -9.09 -0.46
C GLY A 92 -2.40 -8.68 -1.71
N PHE A 93 -3.43 -7.81 -1.60
CA PHE A 93 -4.09 -7.30 -2.80
C PHE A 93 -3.17 -6.37 -3.59
N GLY A 94 -3.34 -6.37 -4.91
CA GLY A 94 -2.56 -5.51 -5.80
C GLY A 94 -2.85 -4.03 -5.55
N LEU A 95 -1.80 -3.22 -5.64
CA LEU A 95 -1.87 -1.76 -5.67
C LEU A 95 -1.59 -1.32 -7.11
N PHE A 96 -2.54 -0.62 -7.72
CA PHE A 96 -2.49 -0.20 -9.11
C PHE A 96 -2.21 1.30 -9.24
N GLY A 97 -1.76 1.69 -10.43
CA GLY A 97 -1.45 3.08 -10.76
C GLY A 97 -2.67 3.99 -10.86
N LEU A 98 -2.42 5.20 -11.35
CA LEU A 98 -3.40 6.29 -11.43
C LEU A 98 -4.53 6.04 -12.45
N TYR A 99 -4.38 5.05 -13.33
CA TYR A 99 -5.25 4.91 -14.51
C TYR A 99 -5.93 3.55 -14.58
N GLY A 100 -7.19 3.56 -15.04
CA GLY A 100 -7.97 2.37 -15.33
C GLY A 100 -7.69 1.77 -16.72
N ASP A 101 -8.46 0.76 -17.10
CA ASP A 101 -8.28 0.01 -18.36
C ASP A 101 -8.46 0.85 -19.64
N GLN A 102 -9.17 1.98 -19.56
CA GLN A 102 -9.40 2.88 -20.69
C GLN A 102 -8.47 4.10 -20.65
N GLY A 103 -7.44 4.09 -19.79
CA GLY A 103 -6.50 5.19 -19.62
C GLY A 103 -7.08 6.43 -18.97
N GLN A 104 -8.28 6.33 -18.38
CA GLN A 104 -8.88 7.36 -17.56
C GLN A 104 -8.22 7.39 -16.19
N GLU A 105 -7.98 8.58 -15.65
CA GLU A 105 -7.48 8.74 -14.29
C GLU A 105 -8.57 8.33 -13.30
N ILE A 106 -8.21 7.48 -12.35
CA ILE A 106 -9.09 7.00 -11.28
C ILE A 106 -9.24 8.09 -10.24
N THR A 107 -10.47 8.37 -9.86
CA THR A 107 -10.82 9.35 -8.84
C THR A 107 -11.36 8.66 -7.58
N ASN A 108 -11.28 9.33 -6.43
CA ASN A 108 -11.82 8.79 -5.18
C ASN A 108 -13.33 8.51 -5.25
N ALA A 109 -14.07 9.11 -6.18
CA ALA A 109 -15.50 8.84 -6.37
C ALA A 109 -15.78 7.44 -6.96
N GLU A 110 -14.77 6.82 -7.57
CA GLU A 110 -14.83 5.47 -8.14
C GLU A 110 -14.35 4.39 -7.16
N LEU A 111 -13.77 4.81 -6.02
CA LEU A 111 -13.16 3.94 -5.03
C LEU A 111 -14.05 3.82 -3.78
N ASP A 112 -13.88 2.72 -3.06
CA ASP A 112 -14.48 2.51 -1.75
C ASP A 112 -13.71 3.25 -0.64
N GLU A 113 -14.16 3.08 0.60
CA GLU A 113 -13.54 3.73 1.77
C GLU A 113 -12.08 3.31 2.03
N CYS A 114 -11.63 2.19 1.45
CA CYS A 114 -10.27 1.66 1.56
C CYS A 114 -9.38 2.04 0.37
N HIS A 115 -9.91 2.86 -0.54
CA HIS A 115 -9.20 3.31 -1.73
C HIS A 115 -8.96 2.19 -2.75
N GLY A 116 -9.90 1.25 -2.83
CA GLY A 116 -9.92 0.21 -3.84
C GLY A 116 -11.30 -0.06 -4.39
N HIS A 117 -11.43 -1.05 -5.25
CA HIS A 117 -12.70 -1.55 -5.74
C HIS A 117 -12.55 -2.95 -6.31
N THR A 118 -13.68 -3.62 -6.57
CA THR A 118 -13.70 -4.87 -7.33
C THR A 118 -14.00 -4.56 -8.79
N HIS A 119 -13.14 -5.02 -9.69
CA HIS A 119 -13.33 -4.93 -11.14
C HIS A 119 -12.65 -6.11 -11.84
N ARG A 120 -13.01 -6.36 -13.11
CA ARG A 120 -12.36 -7.38 -13.94
C ARG A 120 -11.05 -6.84 -14.49
N ILE A 121 -9.96 -7.50 -14.16
CA ILE A 121 -8.61 -7.06 -14.52
C ILE A 121 -7.82 -8.21 -15.13
N GLN A 122 -6.76 -7.89 -15.88
CA GLN A 122 -5.78 -8.89 -16.30
C GLN A 122 -4.84 -9.23 -15.15
N TRP A 123 -4.89 -10.47 -14.67
CA TRP A 123 -4.05 -10.98 -13.60
C TRP A 123 -3.38 -12.29 -14.03
N ASN A 124 -2.05 -12.32 -14.02
CA ASN A 124 -1.26 -13.50 -14.43
C ASN A 124 -1.68 -14.10 -15.79
N GLY A 125 -2.06 -13.25 -16.75
CA GLY A 125 -2.44 -13.65 -18.11
C GLY A 125 -3.88 -14.17 -18.23
N SER A 126 -4.73 -14.00 -17.22
CA SER A 126 -6.15 -14.31 -17.28
C SER A 126 -6.98 -13.15 -16.74
N GLU A 127 -8.20 -13.00 -17.24
CA GLU A 127 -9.13 -12.01 -16.73
C GLU A 127 -9.81 -12.52 -15.46
N VAL A 128 -9.69 -11.79 -14.36
CA VAL A 128 -10.24 -12.15 -13.06
C VAL A 128 -11.02 -10.98 -12.49
N GLU A 129 -12.19 -11.24 -11.88
CA GLU A 129 -12.89 -10.26 -11.07
C GLU A 129 -12.31 -10.32 -9.65
N THR A 130 -11.55 -9.30 -9.27
CA THR A 130 -10.88 -9.28 -7.97
C THR A 130 -10.82 -7.87 -7.40
N TYR A 131 -10.76 -7.79 -6.08
CA TYR A 131 -10.51 -6.53 -5.39
C TYR A 131 -9.06 -6.09 -5.57
N HIS A 132 -8.84 -4.79 -5.70
CA HIS A 132 -7.52 -4.17 -5.76
C HIS A 132 -7.59 -2.70 -5.35
N TYR A 133 -6.46 -2.17 -4.93
CA TYR A 133 -6.31 -0.77 -4.53
C TYR A 133 -5.78 0.07 -5.69
N HIS A 134 -6.03 1.38 -5.62
CA HIS A 134 -5.46 2.35 -6.52
C HIS A 134 -4.65 3.40 -5.78
N LEU A 135 -3.53 3.78 -6.37
CA LEU A 135 -2.91 5.06 -6.09
C LEU A 135 -3.74 6.17 -6.77
N THR A 136 -3.87 7.33 -6.13
CA THR A 136 -4.53 8.50 -6.71
C THR A 136 -3.77 9.79 -6.41
N ASN A 137 -4.04 10.85 -7.15
CA ASN A 137 -3.47 12.19 -6.93
C ASN A 137 -4.17 12.99 -5.82
N ALA A 138 -5.11 12.38 -5.09
CA ALA A 138 -5.87 13.00 -4.02
C ALA A 138 -5.77 12.16 -2.74
N TYR A 139 -5.75 12.83 -1.58
CA TYR A 139 -5.75 12.15 -0.29
C TYR A 139 -6.84 11.06 -0.22
N PRO A 140 -6.56 9.86 0.32
CA PRO A 140 -5.32 9.40 0.99
C PRO A 140 -4.16 8.98 0.08
N TYR A 141 -4.24 9.18 -1.24
CA TYR A 141 -3.24 8.83 -2.27
C TYR A 141 -2.93 7.33 -2.42
N THR A 142 -3.12 6.53 -1.37
CA THR A 142 -2.80 5.11 -1.26
C THR A 142 -3.89 4.39 -0.45
N VAL A 143 -3.56 3.30 0.24
CA VAL A 143 -4.48 2.46 1.02
C VAL A 143 -4.91 3.12 2.34
N SER A 144 -6.22 3.32 2.57
CA SER A 144 -6.78 3.87 3.83
C SER A 144 -7.30 2.82 4.80
N CYS A 145 -7.63 1.62 4.32
CA CYS A 145 -7.94 0.44 5.13
C CYS A 145 -7.64 -0.82 4.34
N LEU A 146 -7.60 -1.96 5.01
CA LEU A 146 -7.31 -3.25 4.39
C LEU A 146 -8.57 -4.10 4.27
N ARG A 147 -8.66 -4.83 3.16
CA ARG A 147 -9.83 -5.61 2.73
C ARG A 147 -9.51 -7.09 2.61
N GLY A 148 -8.27 -7.54 2.84
CA GLY A 148 -7.92 -8.96 2.91
C GLY A 148 -8.24 -9.59 4.27
N SER A 149 -8.64 -10.88 4.26
CA SER A 149 -9.00 -11.63 5.47
C SER A 149 -7.80 -12.11 6.30
N GLU A 150 -6.59 -12.10 5.73
CA GLU A 150 -5.38 -12.64 6.34
C GLU A 150 -4.33 -11.54 6.58
N PHE A 151 -4.26 -11.05 7.82
CA PHE A 151 -3.17 -10.21 8.28
C PHE A 151 -2.14 -11.11 8.97
N ILE A 152 -1.20 -11.69 8.23
CA ILE A 152 -0.06 -12.36 8.88
C ILE A 152 0.94 -11.27 9.29
N GLN A 153 0.71 -10.62 10.43
CA GLN A 153 1.84 -10.05 11.16
C GLN A 153 2.71 -11.24 11.59
N SER A 154 3.83 -11.47 10.88
CA SER A 154 4.90 -12.30 11.41
C SER A 154 5.42 -11.63 12.67
N ARG A 155 4.90 -12.03 13.85
CA ARG A 155 5.61 -11.81 15.10
C ARG A 155 6.96 -12.54 14.94
N PRO A 156 8.10 -11.89 15.20
CA PRO A 156 9.36 -12.62 15.32
C PRO A 156 9.14 -13.73 16.36
N ALA A 157 9.47 -14.97 16.00
CA ALA A 157 9.50 -16.07 16.94
C ALA A 157 10.61 -15.80 17.97
N GLY A 158 10.29 -15.04 19.03
CA GLY A 158 11.30 -14.53 19.95
C GLY A 158 10.73 -13.74 21.10
N GLY A 159 9.74 -14.30 21.81
CA GLY A 159 9.18 -13.68 23.01
C GLY A 159 8.57 -14.74 23.92
N GLY A 160 9.41 -15.52 24.60
CA GLY A 160 8.94 -16.32 25.73
C GLY A 160 8.31 -15.44 26.81
N PRO A 161 7.43 -15.99 27.66
CA PRO A 161 6.79 -15.22 28.72
C PRO A 161 7.85 -14.59 29.64
N PRO A 162 7.61 -13.36 30.12
CA PRO A 162 8.56 -12.68 31.02
C PRO A 162 8.77 -13.52 32.28
N PRO A 163 10.01 -13.57 32.83
CA PRO A 163 10.28 -14.32 34.03
C PRO A 163 9.44 -13.78 35.21
N PRO A 164 9.02 -14.64 36.15
CA PRO A 164 8.25 -14.21 37.30
C PRO A 164 9.05 -13.19 38.12
N ARG A 165 8.41 -12.06 38.42
CA ARG A 165 9.00 -11.01 39.27
C ARG A 165 9.24 -11.59 40.67
N ARG A 166 10.47 -11.47 41.16
CA ARG A 166 10.81 -11.63 42.58
C ARG A 166 10.56 -10.33 43.32
#